data_AF-A0A919WE14-F1
#
_entry.id   AF-A0A919WE14-F1
#
_cell.length_a   1.000
_cell.length_b   1.000
_cell.length_c   1.000
_cell.angle_alpha   90.00
_cell.angle_beta   90.00
_cell.angle_gamma   90.00
#
_symmetry.space_group_name_H-M   'P 1'
#
loop_
_entity.id
_entity.type
_entity.pdbx_description
1 polymer ?
#
loop_
_entity_poly.entity_id
_entity_poly.type
_entity_poly.pdbx_seq_one_letter_code
_entity_poly.pdbx_strand_id
1 'polypeptide(L)'
;MKILVIYIIIFLFALNDLFSHFNDRALDANLLMLVNITILLFLIIARFQFYKIIRGSQQQVEKDKEDSHCVALERKAYTITSFIQMALSLSFLGLLIGFLLLRETAPSVPFWSFTLMIISVFNFFPNPKLMRITNPNFQFPDPQSNHYNQEIMDQFDDGEKYVILKSLLKVYSVLIWGLVILASGLMYYSIFSGNSQLISIIGIGILLILIQISYTTSLKPNKLK
;
A
#
# COMPACT_ATOMS: atom_id res chain seq x y z
N MET A 1 7.79 -12.46 17.02
CA MET A 1 8.55 -11.46 17.81
C MET A 1 9.93 -11.16 17.23
N LYS A 2 10.73 -12.15 16.78
CA LYS A 2 12.10 -11.91 16.24
C LYS A 2 12.16 -10.81 15.16
N ILE A 3 11.28 -10.84 14.16
CA ILE A 3 11.23 -9.82 13.08
C ILE A 3 10.89 -8.41 13.60
N LEU A 4 9.99 -8.31 14.59
CA LEU A 4 9.62 -7.02 15.18
C LEU A 4 10.83 -6.39 15.91
N VAL A 5 11.61 -7.19 16.64
CA VAL A 5 12.83 -6.74 17.31
C VAL A 5 13.86 -6.25 16.28
N ILE A 6 14.02 -6.95 15.16
CA ILE A 6 14.90 -6.51 14.06
C ILE A 6 14.47 -5.15 13.53
N TYR A 7 13.18 -4.94 13.25
CA TYR A 7 12.70 -3.64 12.78
C TYR A 7 12.92 -2.52 13.79
N ILE A 8 12.73 -2.80 15.09
CA ILE A 8 12.98 -1.82 16.15
C ILE A 8 14.48 -1.46 16.21
N ILE A 9 15.37 -2.44 16.12
CA ILE A 9 16.82 -2.18 16.11
C ILE A 9 17.21 -1.32 14.91
N ILE A 10 16.71 -1.67 13.71
CA ILE A 10 16.96 -0.89 12.48
C ILE A 10 16.42 0.53 12.62
N PHE A 11 15.23 0.69 13.20
CA PHE A 11 14.62 1.99 13.45
C PHE A 11 15.45 2.84 14.43
N LEU A 12 15.91 2.26 15.54
CA LEU A 12 16.77 2.96 16.50
C LEU A 12 18.13 3.34 15.87
N PHE A 13 18.70 2.46 15.05
CA PHE A 13 19.91 2.75 14.31
C PHE A 13 19.70 3.89 13.31
N ALA A 14 18.62 3.86 12.52
CA ALA A 14 18.29 4.92 11.56
C ALA A 14 18.03 6.26 12.25
N LEU A 15 17.40 6.25 13.42
CA LEU A 15 17.14 7.44 14.21
C LEU A 15 18.45 8.02 14.77
N ASN A 16 19.34 7.18 15.27
CA ASN A 16 20.68 7.61 15.69
C ASN A 16 21.51 8.15 14.51
N ASP A 17 21.46 7.51 13.35
CA ASP A 17 22.14 7.96 12.14
C ASP A 17 21.63 9.35 11.69
N LEU A 18 20.31 9.55 11.69
CA LEU A 18 19.70 10.86 11.42
C LEU A 18 20.21 11.93 12.39
N PHE A 19 20.21 11.67 13.70
CA PHE A 19 20.63 12.66 14.69
C PHE A 19 22.14 12.96 14.63
N SER A 20 22.97 11.96 14.33
CA SER A 20 24.43 12.12 14.26
C SER A 20 24.89 12.83 12.98
N HIS A 21 24.18 12.64 11.86
CA HIS A 21 24.49 13.26 10.58
C HIS A 21 23.53 14.39 10.20
N PHE A 22 22.72 14.87 11.15
CA PHE A 22 21.78 15.96 10.91
C PHE A 22 22.55 17.21 10.48
N ASN A 23 22.31 17.64 9.24
CA ASN A 23 22.99 18.79 8.67
C ASN A 23 21.95 19.78 8.15
N ASP A 24 21.88 20.96 8.76
CA ASP A 24 20.95 22.03 8.36
C ASP A 24 21.11 22.46 6.90
N ARG A 25 22.29 22.22 6.30
CA ARG A 25 22.58 22.53 4.90
C ARG A 25 22.18 21.43 3.91
N ALA A 26 21.79 20.25 4.39
CA ALA A 26 21.39 19.09 3.58
C ALA A 26 19.92 18.70 3.84
N LEU A 27 19.02 19.69 3.76
CA LEU A 27 17.60 19.50 4.07
C LEU A 27 16.95 18.36 3.27
N ASP A 28 17.26 18.23 1.98
CA ASP A 28 16.70 17.19 1.13
C ASP A 28 17.04 15.77 1.63
N ALA A 29 18.29 15.58 2.10
CA ALA A 29 18.74 14.32 2.67
C ALA A 29 18.04 14.02 4.00
N ASN A 30 17.96 15.02 4.89
CA ASN A 30 17.29 14.85 6.19
C ASN A 30 15.81 14.53 6.02
N LEU A 31 15.11 15.22 5.12
CA LEU A 31 13.70 14.95 4.81
C LEU A 31 13.50 13.53 4.30
N LEU A 32 14.37 13.06 3.40
CA LEU A 32 14.25 11.71 2.86
C LEU A 32 14.60 10.63 3.90
N MET A 33 15.57 10.89 4.78
CA MET A 33 15.83 10.03 5.93
C MET A 33 14.61 9.94 6.86
N LEU A 34 13.92 11.06 7.14
CA LEU A 34 12.67 11.06 7.91
C LEU A 34 11.56 10.25 7.23
N VAL A 35 11.46 10.30 5.90
CA VAL A 35 10.54 9.43 5.14
C VAL A 35 10.89 7.96 5.34
N ASN A 36 12.16 7.58 5.25
CA ASN A 36 12.62 6.20 5.50
C ASN A 36 12.32 5.72 6.93
N ILE A 37 12.50 6.59 7.92
CA ILE A 37 12.13 6.33 9.33
C ILE A 37 10.62 6.15 9.47
N THR A 38 9.81 6.96 8.79
CA THR A 38 8.34 6.85 8.78
C THR A 38 7.88 5.54 8.15
N ILE A 39 8.52 5.10 7.06
CA ILE A 39 8.27 3.79 6.43
C ILE A 39 8.55 2.66 7.42
N LEU A 40 9.69 2.72 8.13
CA LEU A 40 10.01 1.75 9.18
C LEU A 40 8.96 1.73 10.30
N LEU A 41 8.47 2.89 10.74
CA LEU A 41 7.40 2.98 11.73
C LEU A 41 6.12 2.28 11.27
N PHE A 42 5.70 2.48 10.02
CA PHE A 42 4.53 1.78 9.47
C PHE A 42 4.73 0.26 9.46
N LEU A 43 5.91 -0.23 9.09
CA LEU A 43 6.24 -1.66 9.14
C LEU A 43 6.25 -2.21 10.57
N ILE A 44 6.75 -1.45 11.55
CA ILE A 44 6.72 -1.82 12.97
C ILE A 44 5.29 -1.91 13.48
N ILE A 45 4.46 -0.89 13.21
CA ILE A 45 3.05 -0.85 13.61
C ILE A 45 2.29 -2.03 13.00
N ALA A 46 2.47 -2.28 11.70
CA ALA A 46 1.87 -3.42 11.01
C ALA A 46 2.25 -4.76 11.68
N ARG A 47 3.53 -4.95 12.00
CA ARG A 47 4.01 -6.18 12.68
C ARG A 47 3.52 -6.30 14.11
N PHE A 48 3.41 -5.20 14.83
CA PHE A 48 2.87 -5.19 16.18
C PHE A 48 1.38 -5.55 16.20
N GLN A 49 0.59 -4.97 15.29
CA GLN A 49 -0.83 -5.30 15.14
C GLN A 49 -1.03 -6.75 14.70
N PHE A 50 -0.18 -7.27 13.79
CA PHE A 50 -0.21 -8.68 13.40
C PHE A 50 -0.02 -9.61 14.60
N TYR A 51 0.90 -9.29 15.50
CA TYR A 51 1.09 -10.06 16.72
C TYR A 51 -0.11 -9.99 17.67
N LYS A 52 -0.73 -8.81 17.80
CA LYS A 52 -1.97 -8.65 18.58
C LYS A 52 -3.12 -9.48 18.02
N ILE A 53 -3.26 -9.59 16.70
CA ILE A 53 -4.30 -10.43 16.07
C ILE A 53 -4.08 -11.89 16.40
N ILE A 54 -2.85 -12.41 16.24
CA ILE A 54 -2.54 -13.83 16.55
C ILE A 54 -2.83 -14.15 18.01
N ARG A 55 -2.47 -13.26 18.94
CA ARG A 55 -2.80 -13.47 20.36
C ARG A 55 -4.31 -13.37 20.60
N GLY A 56 -4.98 -12.40 19.97
CA GLY A 56 -6.42 -12.18 20.11
C GLY A 56 -7.25 -13.34 19.58
N SER A 57 -6.83 -13.97 18.48
CA SER A 57 -7.52 -15.13 17.89
C SER A 57 -7.40 -16.40 18.73
N GLN A 58 -6.50 -16.44 19.72
CA GLN A 58 -6.33 -17.57 20.64
C GLN A 58 -7.11 -17.40 21.94
N GLN A 59 -7.73 -16.24 22.17
CA GLN A 59 -8.50 -15.98 23.38
C GLN A 59 -9.87 -16.66 23.28
N GLN A 60 -10.26 -17.36 24.34
CA GLN A 60 -11.63 -17.85 24.48
C GLN A 60 -12.54 -16.65 24.78
N VAL A 61 -13.60 -16.53 23.99
CA VAL A 61 -14.57 -15.44 24.08
C VAL A 61 -15.92 -16.07 24.44
N GLU A 62 -16.70 -15.36 25.25
CA GLU A 62 -18.10 -15.73 25.47
C GLU A 62 -18.84 -15.75 24.13
N LYS A 63 -19.72 -16.74 23.95
CA LYS A 63 -20.48 -16.97 22.72
C LYS A 63 -21.25 -15.73 22.24
N ASP A 64 -21.79 -14.96 23.18
CA ASP A 64 -22.56 -13.74 22.88
C ASP A 64 -21.69 -12.58 22.35
N LYS A 65 -20.36 -12.66 22.50
CA LYS A 65 -19.39 -11.64 22.05
C LYS A 65 -18.55 -12.10 20.86
N GLU A 66 -18.73 -13.33 20.39
CA GLU A 66 -17.92 -13.95 19.34
C GLU A 66 -17.92 -13.12 18.05
N ASP A 67 -19.11 -12.76 17.54
CA ASP A 67 -19.25 -11.94 16.33
C ASP A 67 -18.52 -10.60 16.44
N SER A 68 -18.68 -9.91 17.57
CA SER A 68 -18.04 -8.61 17.81
C SER A 68 -16.51 -8.71 17.86
N HIS A 69 -15.98 -9.83 18.34
CA HIS A 69 -14.55 -10.10 18.37
C HIS A 69 -14.03 -10.37 16.97
N CYS A 70 -14.71 -11.20 16.18
CA CYS A 70 -14.36 -11.48 14.78
C CYS A 70 -14.27 -10.20 13.95
N VAL A 71 -15.26 -9.32 14.04
CA VAL A 71 -15.25 -8.01 13.37
C VAL A 71 -14.07 -7.14 13.83
N ALA A 72 -13.71 -7.19 15.13
CA ALA A 72 -12.57 -6.44 15.65
C ALA A 72 -11.22 -6.97 15.13
N LEU A 73 -11.08 -8.29 14.94
CA LEU A 73 -9.91 -8.90 14.31
C LEU A 73 -9.80 -8.53 12.83
N GLU A 74 -10.91 -8.58 12.11
CA GLU A 74 -10.98 -8.21 10.69
C GLU A 74 -10.57 -6.74 10.46
N ARG A 75 -11.11 -5.82 11.27
CA ARG A 75 -10.71 -4.39 11.22
C ARG A 75 -9.21 -4.19 11.44
N LYS A 76 -8.61 -4.94 12.37
CA LYS A 76 -7.16 -4.89 12.61
C LYS A 76 -6.39 -5.47 11.41
N ALA A 77 -6.91 -6.52 10.76
CA ALA A 77 -6.29 -7.10 9.57
C ALA A 77 -6.23 -6.09 8.42
N TYR A 78 -7.34 -5.39 8.13
CA TYR A 78 -7.34 -4.31 7.15
C TYR A 78 -6.41 -3.16 7.54
N THR A 79 -6.32 -2.83 8.84
CA THR A 79 -5.38 -1.82 9.34
C THR A 79 -3.93 -2.20 9.05
N ILE A 80 -3.56 -3.47 9.24
CA ILE A 80 -2.22 -3.99 8.91
C ILE A 80 -1.93 -3.82 7.42
N THR A 81 -2.87 -4.24 6.57
CA THR A 81 -2.75 -4.12 5.12
C THR A 81 -2.57 -2.66 4.69
N SER A 82 -3.33 -1.72 5.27
CA SER A 82 -3.19 -0.29 5.00
C SER A 82 -1.80 0.24 5.34
N PHE A 83 -1.24 -0.10 6.51
CA PHE A 83 0.12 0.34 6.88
C PHE A 83 1.19 -0.22 5.94
N ILE A 84 1.06 -1.47 5.51
CA ILE A 84 1.99 -2.09 4.55
C ILE A 84 1.89 -1.39 3.17
N GLN A 85 0.67 -1.10 2.70
CA GLN A 85 0.48 -0.36 1.45
C GLN A 85 1.02 1.06 1.52
N MET A 86 0.83 1.76 2.64
CA MET A 86 1.41 3.10 2.85
C MET A 86 2.95 3.04 2.86
N ALA A 87 3.54 2.06 3.55
CA ALA A 87 4.98 1.84 3.56
C ALA A 87 5.52 1.59 2.14
N LEU A 88 4.85 0.73 1.37
CA LEU A 88 5.20 0.43 -0.02
C LEU A 88 5.15 1.69 -0.89
N SER A 89 4.02 2.42 -0.88
CA SER A 89 3.85 3.64 -1.68
C SER A 89 4.87 4.72 -1.33
N LEU A 90 5.11 4.97 -0.03
CA LEU A 90 6.11 5.95 0.41
C LEU A 90 7.53 5.53 0.06
N SER A 91 7.87 4.24 0.17
CA SER A 91 9.21 3.75 -0.18
C SER A 91 9.49 3.87 -1.68
N PHE A 92 8.48 3.63 -2.52
CA PHE A 92 8.58 3.85 -3.97
C PHE A 92 8.76 5.33 -4.31
N LEU A 93 7.95 6.22 -3.72
CA LEU A 93 8.11 7.66 -3.92
C LEU A 93 9.46 8.17 -3.40
N GLY A 94 9.88 7.72 -2.21
CA GLY A 94 11.16 8.07 -1.61
C GLY A 94 12.34 7.63 -2.48
N LEU A 95 12.25 6.45 -3.09
CA LEU A 95 13.24 5.99 -4.06
C LEU A 95 13.32 6.92 -5.28
N LEU A 96 12.20 7.24 -5.91
CA LEU A 96 12.19 8.08 -7.11
C LEU A 96 12.71 9.49 -6.81
N ILE A 97 12.19 10.14 -5.77
CA ILE A 97 12.60 11.50 -5.38
C ILE A 97 14.06 11.50 -4.94
N GLY A 98 14.47 10.54 -4.12
CA GLY A 98 15.85 10.44 -3.65
C GLY A 98 16.85 10.16 -4.74
N PHE A 99 16.49 9.35 -5.74
CA PHE A 99 17.36 9.11 -6.88
C PHE A 99 17.51 10.36 -7.76
N LEU A 100 16.47 11.19 -7.86
CA LEU A 100 16.55 12.45 -8.61
C LEU A 100 17.38 13.52 -7.87
N LEU A 101 17.25 13.63 -6.54
CA LEU A 101 17.86 14.71 -5.77
C LEU A 101 19.23 14.37 -5.16
N LEU A 102 19.44 13.11 -4.75
CA LEU A 102 20.55 12.73 -3.86
C LEU A 102 21.49 11.69 -4.46
N ARG A 103 21.32 11.31 -5.73
CA ARG A 103 22.15 10.27 -6.38
C ARG A 103 23.65 10.54 -6.27
N GLU A 104 24.08 11.79 -6.40
CA GLU A 104 25.50 12.14 -6.39
C GLU A 104 26.02 12.54 -5.01
N THR A 105 25.16 13.17 -4.20
CA THR A 105 25.54 13.74 -2.90
C THR A 105 25.43 12.75 -1.74
N ALA A 106 24.35 11.95 -1.72
CA ALA A 106 24.06 11.01 -0.64
C ALA A 106 23.33 9.75 -1.17
N PRO A 107 23.97 8.95 -2.05
CA PRO A 107 23.33 7.79 -2.69
C PRO A 107 22.86 6.70 -1.71
N SER A 108 23.40 6.68 -0.49
CA SER A 108 22.99 5.76 0.57
C SER A 108 21.53 5.96 1.00
N VAL A 109 21.00 7.18 0.96
CA VAL A 109 19.63 7.48 1.41
C VAL A 109 18.56 6.87 0.48
N PRO A 110 18.58 7.09 -0.85
CA PRO A 110 17.65 6.41 -1.75
C PRO A 110 17.87 4.88 -1.80
N PHE A 111 19.09 4.40 -1.55
CA PHE A 111 19.35 2.97 -1.42
C PHE A 111 18.58 2.33 -0.25
N TRP A 112 18.45 3.04 0.87
CA TRP A 112 17.59 2.60 1.98
C TRP A 112 16.11 2.58 1.58
N SER A 113 15.62 3.58 0.84
CA SER A 113 14.24 3.59 0.33
C SER A 113 13.98 2.39 -0.59
N PHE A 114 14.93 2.05 -1.47
CA PHE A 114 14.85 0.86 -2.33
C PHE A 114 14.79 -0.44 -1.51
N THR A 115 15.64 -0.57 -0.49
CA THR A 115 15.65 -1.75 0.38
C THR A 115 14.33 -1.89 1.14
N LEU A 116 13.80 -0.79 1.68
CA LEU A 116 12.51 -0.75 2.36
C LEU A 116 11.34 -1.04 1.41
N MET A 117 11.44 -0.65 0.14
CA MET A 117 10.47 -0.99 -0.89
C MET A 117 10.43 -2.49 -1.13
N ILE A 118 11.58 -3.15 -1.31
CA ILE A 118 11.65 -4.61 -1.45
C ILE A 118 11.02 -5.31 -0.23
N ILE A 119 11.39 -4.87 0.98
CA ILE A 119 10.81 -5.41 2.21
C ILE A 119 9.29 -5.23 2.22
N SER A 120 8.80 -4.04 1.85
CA SER A 120 7.37 -3.75 1.81
C SER A 120 6.63 -4.61 0.79
N VAL A 121 7.21 -4.86 -0.40
CA VAL A 121 6.67 -5.80 -1.40
C VAL A 121 6.50 -7.20 -0.81
N PHE A 122 7.52 -7.72 -0.13
CA PHE A 122 7.41 -9.03 0.52
C PHE A 122 6.35 -9.08 1.62
N ASN A 123 6.08 -7.97 2.30
CA ASN A 123 5.03 -7.89 3.31
C ASN A 123 3.63 -7.69 2.69
N PHE A 124 3.55 -7.18 1.46
CA PHE A 124 2.29 -6.92 0.77
C PHE A 124 1.58 -8.19 0.29
N PHE A 125 2.34 -9.27 0.02
CA PHE A 125 1.74 -10.53 -0.37
C PHE A 125 0.78 -11.08 0.71
N PRO A 126 -0.37 -11.65 0.31
CA PRO A 126 -1.36 -12.16 1.26
C PRO A 126 -0.73 -13.15 2.24
N ASN A 127 -0.83 -12.86 3.53
CA ASN A 127 -0.33 -13.76 4.55
C ASN A 127 -1.40 -14.83 4.85
N PRO A 128 -1.15 -16.12 4.57
CA PRO A 128 -2.15 -17.17 4.78
C PRO A 128 -2.62 -17.28 6.23
N LYS A 129 -1.76 -16.94 7.20
CA LYS A 129 -2.13 -16.93 8.62
C LYS A 129 -3.11 -15.82 8.93
N LEU A 130 -2.96 -14.64 8.31
CA LEU A 130 -3.88 -13.53 8.52
C LEU A 130 -5.23 -13.85 7.89
N MET A 131 -5.22 -14.39 6.67
CA MET A 131 -6.43 -14.75 5.94
C MET A 131 -7.25 -15.81 6.67
N ARG A 132 -6.61 -16.86 7.21
CA ARG A 132 -7.31 -17.88 8.00
C ARG A 132 -7.90 -17.35 9.31
N ILE A 133 -7.39 -16.26 9.86
CA ILE A 133 -7.94 -15.66 11.08
C ILE A 133 -9.19 -14.84 10.75
N THR A 134 -9.20 -14.14 9.61
CA THR A 134 -10.34 -13.29 9.21
C THR A 134 -11.42 -14.07 8.48
N ASN A 135 -11.03 -15.03 7.65
CA ASN A 135 -11.92 -15.92 6.93
C ASN A 135 -11.36 -17.36 7.01
N PRO A 136 -11.78 -18.15 8.01
CA PRO A 136 -11.28 -19.51 8.24
C PRO A 136 -11.55 -20.47 7.09
N ASN A 137 -12.62 -20.24 6.34
CA ASN A 137 -13.04 -21.06 5.21
C ASN A 137 -12.33 -20.67 3.91
N PHE A 138 -11.56 -19.58 3.91
CA PHE A 138 -10.84 -19.11 2.72
C PHE A 138 -9.73 -20.08 2.32
N GLN A 139 -9.77 -20.52 1.06
CA GLN A 139 -8.78 -21.35 0.41
C GLN A 139 -8.16 -20.59 -0.75
N PHE A 140 -6.85 -20.43 -0.75
CA PHE A 140 -6.19 -19.80 -1.90
C PHE A 140 -6.43 -20.66 -3.15
N PRO A 141 -7.01 -20.09 -4.23
CA PRO A 141 -7.17 -20.83 -5.46
C PRO A 141 -5.81 -21.13 -6.10
N ASP A 142 -5.80 -22.06 -7.06
CA ASP A 142 -4.57 -22.42 -7.78
C ASP A 142 -4.04 -21.19 -8.55
N PRO A 143 -2.82 -20.71 -8.28
CA PRO A 143 -2.23 -19.58 -9.00
C PRO A 143 -2.20 -19.74 -10.53
N GLN A 144 -2.31 -20.96 -11.05
CA GLN A 144 -2.34 -21.26 -12.48
C GLN A 144 -3.76 -21.37 -13.07
N SER A 145 -4.82 -21.20 -12.26
CA SER A 145 -6.19 -21.25 -12.76
C SER A 145 -6.50 -20.06 -13.67
N ASN A 146 -7.10 -20.35 -14.83
CA ASN A 146 -7.65 -19.32 -15.73
C ASN A 146 -8.80 -18.52 -15.10
N HIS A 147 -9.43 -19.08 -14.06
CA HIS A 147 -10.56 -18.48 -13.33
C HIS A 147 -10.17 -17.99 -11.94
N TYR A 148 -8.88 -17.80 -11.66
CA TYR A 148 -8.35 -17.42 -10.34
C TYR A 148 -9.13 -16.27 -9.67
N ASN A 149 -9.42 -15.19 -10.41
CA ASN A 149 -10.15 -14.05 -9.85
C ASN A 149 -11.62 -14.36 -9.51
N GLN A 150 -12.27 -15.23 -10.30
CA GLN A 150 -13.63 -15.68 -10.03
C GLN A 150 -13.64 -16.60 -8.81
N GLU A 151 -12.72 -17.55 -8.74
CA GLU A 151 -12.57 -18.46 -7.60
C GLU A 151 -12.25 -17.73 -6.29
N ILE A 152 -11.53 -16.61 -6.33
CA ILE A 152 -11.35 -15.73 -5.16
C ILE A 152 -12.68 -15.09 -4.78
N MET A 153 -13.39 -14.50 -5.75
CA MET A 153 -14.64 -13.79 -5.47
C MET A 153 -15.73 -14.72 -4.95
N ASP A 154 -15.82 -15.94 -5.46
CA ASP A 154 -16.83 -16.93 -5.06
C ASP A 154 -16.71 -17.37 -3.60
N GLN A 155 -15.56 -17.14 -2.96
CA GLN A 155 -15.34 -17.44 -1.54
C GLN A 155 -15.82 -16.35 -0.58
N PHE A 156 -16.11 -15.16 -1.08
CA PHE A 156 -16.71 -14.09 -0.29
C PHE A 156 -18.23 -14.20 -0.33
N ASP A 157 -18.88 -13.84 0.78
CA ASP A 157 -20.33 -13.76 0.81
C ASP A 157 -20.86 -12.54 0.02
N ASP A 158 -22.17 -12.48 -0.21
CA ASP A 158 -22.79 -11.41 -0.99
C ASP A 158 -22.68 -10.02 -0.30
N GLY A 159 -22.60 -10.00 1.03
CA GLY A 159 -22.41 -8.77 1.81
C GLY A 159 -20.99 -8.20 1.64
N GLU A 160 -19.97 -9.06 1.76
CA GLU A 160 -18.57 -8.73 1.53
C GLU A 160 -18.33 -8.31 0.08
N LYS A 161 -18.89 -9.05 -0.89
CA LYS A 161 -18.88 -8.66 -2.32
C LYS A 161 -19.47 -7.27 -2.53
N TYR A 162 -20.61 -6.98 -1.90
CA TYR A 162 -21.23 -5.65 -1.97
C TYR A 162 -20.31 -4.55 -1.41
N VAL A 163 -19.67 -4.79 -0.26
CA VAL A 163 -18.72 -3.82 0.34
C VAL A 163 -17.50 -3.60 -0.55
N ILE A 164 -16.94 -4.67 -1.13
CA ILE A 164 -15.82 -4.60 -2.08
C ILE A 164 -16.22 -3.79 -3.32
N LEU A 165 -17.36 -4.10 -3.94
CA LEU A 165 -17.85 -3.42 -5.13
C LEU A 165 -18.13 -1.95 -4.89
N LYS A 166 -18.80 -1.61 -3.77
CA LYS A 166 -19.07 -0.23 -3.37
C LYS A 166 -17.79 0.55 -3.16
N SER A 167 -16.79 -0.06 -2.53
CA SER A 167 -15.48 0.55 -2.31
C SER A 167 -14.73 0.76 -3.63
N LEU A 168 -14.78 -0.21 -4.54
CA LEU A 168 -14.15 -0.13 -5.85
C LEU A 168 -14.75 1.00 -6.70
N LEU A 169 -16.07 1.18 -6.68
CA LEU A 169 -16.74 2.28 -7.38
C LEU A 169 -16.30 3.65 -6.84
N LYS A 170 -16.16 3.78 -5.51
CA LYS A 170 -15.65 4.99 -4.89
C LYS A 170 -14.20 5.27 -5.30
N VAL A 171 -13.35 4.25 -5.30
CA VAL A 171 -11.93 4.35 -5.72
C VAL A 171 -11.83 4.73 -7.20
N TYR A 172 -12.66 4.14 -8.06
CA TYR A 172 -12.73 4.48 -9.49
C TYR A 172 -12.99 5.99 -9.71
N SER A 173 -13.97 6.56 -9.01
CA SER A 173 -14.24 8.00 -9.08
C SER A 173 -13.08 8.84 -8.56
N VAL A 174 -12.49 8.47 -7.42
CA VAL A 174 -11.32 9.19 -6.84
C VAL A 174 -10.13 9.14 -7.80
N LEU A 175 -9.88 8.01 -8.44
CA LEU A 175 -8.77 7.84 -9.38
C LEU A 175 -8.96 8.74 -10.61
N ILE A 176 -10.15 8.76 -11.19
CA ILE A 176 -10.45 9.63 -12.35
C ILE A 176 -10.26 11.10 -12.00
N TRP A 177 -10.91 11.56 -10.92
CA TRP A 177 -10.80 12.97 -10.52
C TRP A 177 -9.38 13.33 -10.09
N GLY A 178 -8.67 12.42 -9.41
CA GLY A 178 -7.28 12.59 -9.03
C GLY A 178 -6.37 12.77 -10.24
N LEU A 179 -6.51 11.95 -11.28
CA LEU A 179 -5.75 12.08 -12.53
C LEU A 179 -6.07 13.37 -13.28
N VAL A 180 -7.35 13.79 -13.33
CA VAL A 180 -7.76 15.07 -13.95
C VAL A 180 -7.17 16.27 -13.22
N ILE A 181 -7.23 16.28 -11.89
CA ILE A 181 -6.64 17.35 -11.06
C ILE A 181 -5.12 17.35 -11.22
N LEU A 182 -4.47 16.18 -11.24
CA LEU A 182 -3.03 16.07 -11.43
C LEU A 182 -2.59 16.61 -12.80
N ALA A 183 -3.27 16.23 -13.88
CA ALA A 183 -2.99 16.76 -15.22
C ALA A 183 -3.20 18.27 -15.29
N SER A 184 -4.27 18.78 -14.68
CA SER A 184 -4.53 20.22 -14.56
C SER A 184 -3.42 20.93 -13.78
N GLY A 185 -2.97 20.35 -12.67
CA GLY A 185 -1.86 20.87 -11.86
C GLY A 185 -0.55 20.92 -12.64
N LEU A 186 -0.22 19.86 -13.38
CA LEU A 186 0.96 19.82 -14.25
C LEU A 186 0.89 20.85 -15.39
N MET A 187 -0.30 21.10 -15.93
CA MET A 187 -0.51 22.16 -16.93
C MET A 187 -0.15 23.53 -16.35
N TYR A 188 -0.71 23.89 -15.18
CA TYR A 188 -0.38 25.16 -14.54
C TYR A 188 1.11 25.24 -14.18
N TYR A 189 1.67 24.17 -13.60
CA TYR A 189 3.10 24.11 -13.30
C TYR A 189 3.95 24.34 -14.55
N SER A 190 3.59 23.74 -15.69
CA SER A 190 4.32 23.90 -16.95
C SER A 190 4.29 25.34 -17.46
N ILE A 191 3.16 26.04 -17.32
CA ILE A 191 3.01 27.44 -17.74
C ILE A 191 3.84 28.36 -16.84
N PHE A 192 3.74 28.20 -15.52
CA PHE A 192 4.42 29.11 -14.57
C PHE A 192 5.92 28.86 -14.46
N SER A 193 6.38 27.61 -14.57
CA SER A 193 7.81 27.27 -14.46
C SER A 193 8.55 27.35 -15.79
N GLY A 194 7.85 27.36 -16.92
CA GLY A 194 8.42 27.22 -18.26
C GLY A 194 8.94 25.81 -18.57
N ASN A 195 8.91 24.87 -17.62
CA ASN A 195 9.35 23.49 -17.81
C ASN A 195 8.21 22.63 -18.37
N SER A 196 8.36 22.16 -19.61
CA SER A 196 7.34 21.36 -20.28
C SER A 196 7.02 20.06 -19.53
N GLN A 197 5.75 19.88 -19.15
CA GLN A 197 5.22 18.62 -18.57
C GLN A 197 4.39 17.80 -19.57
N LEU A 198 4.55 18.08 -20.86
CA LEU A 198 3.70 17.51 -21.92
C LEU A 198 3.69 15.98 -21.94
N ILE A 199 4.85 15.34 -21.73
CA ILE A 199 4.95 13.86 -21.69
C ILE A 199 4.11 13.29 -20.54
N SER A 200 4.21 13.87 -19.34
CA SER A 200 3.44 13.44 -18.16
C SER A 200 1.94 13.62 -18.37
N ILE A 201 1.52 14.75 -18.97
CA ILE A 201 0.11 15.04 -19.25
C ILE A 201 -0.45 14.04 -20.28
N ILE A 202 0.28 13.75 -21.36
CA ILE A 202 -0.13 12.73 -22.35
C ILE A 202 -0.22 11.35 -21.69
N GLY A 203 0.76 10.97 -20.88
CA GLY A 203 0.77 9.70 -20.15
C GLY A 203 -0.46 9.54 -19.25
N ILE A 204 -0.82 10.59 -18.50
CA ILE A 204 -2.04 10.62 -17.69
C ILE A 204 -3.29 10.50 -18.57
N GLY A 205 -3.32 11.20 -19.72
CA GLY A 205 -4.43 11.12 -20.68
C GLY A 205 -4.66 9.71 -21.23
N ILE A 206 -3.59 9.00 -21.61
CA ILE A 206 -3.65 7.60 -22.06
C ILE A 206 -4.18 6.71 -20.94
N LEU A 207 -3.68 6.90 -19.71
CA LEU A 207 -4.11 6.11 -18.56
C LEU A 207 -5.62 6.30 -18.27
N LEU A 208 -6.11 7.55 -18.35
CA LEU A 208 -7.54 7.87 -18.22
C LEU A 208 -8.39 7.14 -19.26
N ILE A 209 -7.96 7.14 -20.53
CA ILE A 209 -8.65 6.43 -21.61
C ILE A 209 -8.69 4.93 -21.33
N LEU A 210 -7.54 4.34 -20.98
CA LEU A 210 -7.45 2.91 -20.68
C LEU A 210 -8.36 2.51 -19.52
N ILE A 211 -8.33 3.23 -18.40
CA ILE A 211 -9.16 2.95 -17.23
C ILE A 211 -10.65 3.02 -17.58
N GLN A 212 -11.09 4.06 -18.29
CA GLN A 212 -12.50 4.25 -18.64
C GLN A 212 -12.99 3.19 -19.63
N ILE A 213 -12.20 2.88 -20.66
CA ILE A 213 -12.54 1.85 -21.66
C ILE A 213 -12.55 0.46 -21.00
N SER A 214 -11.54 0.13 -20.21
CA SER A 214 -11.48 -1.17 -19.50
C SER A 214 -12.68 -1.33 -18.59
N TYR A 215 -13.00 -0.33 -17.77
CA TYR A 215 -14.14 -0.38 -16.86
C TYR A 215 -15.48 -0.56 -17.61
N THR A 216 -15.75 0.30 -18.59
CA THR A 216 -17.01 0.22 -19.36
C THR A 216 -17.11 -1.05 -20.19
N THR A 217 -15.99 -1.59 -20.68
CA THR A 217 -15.97 -2.86 -21.42
C THR A 217 -16.20 -4.05 -20.51
N SER A 218 -15.63 -4.06 -19.31
CA SER A 218 -15.86 -5.12 -18.31
C SER A 218 -17.30 -5.18 -17.81
N LEU A 219 -18.05 -4.07 -17.90
CA LEU A 219 -19.49 -4.03 -17.57
C LEU A 219 -20.40 -4.49 -18.70
N LYS A 220 -19.89 -4.68 -19.92
CA LYS A 220 -20.72 -5.12 -21.03
C LYS A 220 -21.20 -6.55 -20.75
N PRO A 221 -22.51 -6.83 -20.82
CA PRO A 221 -23.01 -8.19 -20.63
C PRO A 221 -22.42 -9.09 -21.71
N ASN A 222 -22.04 -10.30 -21.32
CA ASN A 222 -21.69 -11.33 -22.29
C ASN A 222 -22.90 -11.61 -23.18
N LYS A 223 -22.66 -11.88 -24.47
CA LYS A 223 -23.73 -12.31 -25.38
C LYS A 223 -24.44 -13.50 -24.73
N LEU A 224 -25.76 -13.39 -24.59
CA LEU A 224 -26.62 -14.50 -24.19
C LEU A 224 -26.33 -15.66 -25.16
N LYS A 225 -25.84 -16.77 -24.63
CA LYS A 225 -25.68 -18.02 -25.39
C LYS A 225 -27.03 -18.73 -25.46
#